data_AF-A0A3S9SJT0-F1
#
_entry.id   AF-A0A3S9SJT0-F1
#
_cell.length_a   1.000
_cell.length_b   1.000
_cell.length_c   1.000
_cell.angle_alpha   90.00
_cell.angle_beta   90.00
_cell.angle_gamma   90.00
#
_symmetry.space_group_name_H-M   'P 1'
#
loop_
_entity.id
_entity.type
_entity.pdbx_description
1 polymer ?
#
loop_
_entity_poly.entity_id
_entity_poly.type
_entity_poly.pdbx_seq_one_letter_code
_entity_poly.pdbx_strand_id
1 'polypeptide(L)'
;MNIPQTQNREYGFYGTCTLRGQDADALWQAAVCGLISPIAPAEVVAVFLDTRHGRHFADDVVQQVEDGVATDEAVAHTAARWNQWRLGRELARGTHLPASVPYLAGLMEIIALEMEEA
;
A
#
# COMPACT_ATOMS: atom_id res chain seq x y z
N MET A 1 -3.83 19.04 0.05
CA MET A 1 -2.96 17.87 -0.22
C MET A 1 -3.32 17.38 -1.60
N ASN A 2 -2.34 17.18 -2.48
CA ASN A 2 -2.57 16.63 -3.82
C ASN A 2 -2.43 15.11 -3.75
N ILE A 3 -3.44 14.36 -4.16
CA ILE A 3 -3.40 12.88 -4.16
C ILE A 3 -2.88 12.42 -5.52
N PRO A 4 -1.72 11.76 -5.61
CA PRO A 4 -1.21 11.23 -6.87
C PRO A 4 -2.22 10.27 -7.49
N GLN A 5 -2.35 10.33 -8.81
CA GLN A 5 -3.17 9.38 -9.55
C GLN A 5 -2.38 8.09 -9.77
N THR A 6 -3.07 6.95 -9.73
CA THR A 6 -2.48 5.66 -10.16
C THR A 6 -1.87 5.80 -11.55
N GLN A 7 -0.68 5.24 -11.73
CA GLN A 7 -0.03 5.10 -13.04
C GLN A 7 -0.30 3.72 -13.64
N ASN A 8 -1.04 2.85 -12.94
CA ASN A 8 -1.29 1.47 -13.32
C ASN A 8 -2.76 1.07 -13.12
N ARG A 9 -3.65 1.60 -13.96
CA ARG A 9 -5.11 1.42 -13.82
C ARG A 9 -5.58 -0.02 -13.99
N GLU A 10 -4.79 -0.90 -14.61
CA GLU A 10 -5.14 -2.29 -14.90
C GLU A 10 -4.55 -3.30 -13.90
N TYR A 11 -3.67 -2.85 -13.00
CA TYR A 11 -2.99 -3.71 -12.04
C TYR A 11 -2.85 -3.01 -10.68
N GLY A 12 -2.08 -3.60 -9.76
CA GLY A 12 -1.89 -3.06 -8.41
C GLY A 12 -3.20 -2.96 -7.64
N PHE A 13 -3.27 -2.00 -6.73
CA PHE A 13 -4.42 -1.74 -5.90
C PHE A 13 -5.62 -1.29 -6.73
N TYR A 14 -5.43 -0.30 -7.61
CA TYR A 14 -6.51 0.30 -8.40
C TYR A 14 -7.19 -0.71 -9.33
N GLY A 15 -6.39 -1.46 -10.10
CA GLY A 15 -6.91 -2.49 -11.01
C GLY A 15 -7.63 -3.60 -10.24
N THR A 16 -7.14 -3.98 -9.06
CA THR A 16 -7.79 -4.99 -8.22
C THR A 16 -9.15 -4.50 -7.69
N CYS A 17 -9.24 -3.27 -7.21
CA CYS A 17 -10.51 -2.67 -6.79
C CYS A 17 -11.51 -2.62 -7.95
N THR A 18 -11.06 -2.21 -9.14
CA THR A 18 -11.91 -2.15 -10.35
C THR A 18 -12.40 -3.53 -10.75
N LEU A 19 -11.51 -4.54 -10.78
CA LEU A 19 -11.86 -5.92 -11.12
C LEU A 19 -12.88 -6.53 -10.14
N ARG A 20 -12.81 -6.13 -8.87
CA ARG A 20 -13.74 -6.54 -7.82
C ARG A 20 -15.05 -5.75 -7.82
N GLY A 21 -15.26 -4.86 -8.81
CA GLY A 21 -16.48 -4.07 -8.94
C GLY A 21 -16.64 -2.99 -7.88
N GLN A 22 -15.55 -2.60 -7.20
CA GLN A 22 -15.55 -1.55 -6.19
C GLN A 22 -15.32 -0.18 -6.83
N ASP A 23 -15.67 0.89 -6.10
CA ASP A 23 -15.29 2.26 -6.46
C ASP A 23 -13.77 2.44 -6.26
N ALA A 24 -13.01 2.22 -7.33
CA ALA A 24 -11.56 2.25 -7.31
C ALA A 24 -11.00 3.66 -7.04
N ASP A 25 -11.69 4.73 -7.47
CA ASP A 25 -11.26 6.10 -7.21
C ASP A 25 -11.40 6.44 -5.72
N ALA A 26 -12.54 6.08 -5.10
CA ALA A 26 -12.76 6.27 -3.67
C ALA A 26 -11.78 5.44 -2.82
N LEU A 27 -11.60 4.16 -3.17
CA LEU A 27 -10.66 3.27 -2.48
C LEU A 27 -9.21 3.71 -2.63
N TRP A 28 -8.81 4.18 -3.82
CA TRP A 28 -7.48 4.72 -4.06
C TRP A 28 -7.21 5.93 -3.17
N GLN A 29 -8.15 6.89 -3.14
CA GLN A 29 -8.03 8.08 -2.30
C GLN A 29 -7.92 7.71 -0.81
N ALA A 30 -8.77 6.80 -0.33
CA ALA A 30 -8.73 6.33 1.05
C ALA A 30 -7.41 5.62 1.38
N ALA A 31 -6.93 4.75 0.50
CA ALA A 31 -5.67 4.04 0.68
C ALA A 31 -4.46 4.99 0.69
N VAL A 32 -4.39 5.95 -0.24
CA VAL A 32 -3.31 6.95 -0.23
C VAL A 32 -3.34 7.75 1.06
N CYS A 33 -4.48 8.33 1.43
CA CYS A 33 -4.61 9.11 2.65
C CYS A 33 -4.29 8.31 3.93
N GLY A 34 -4.79 7.08 4.02
CA GLY A 34 -4.66 6.24 5.21
C GLY A 34 -3.27 5.68 5.43
N LEU A 35 -2.42 5.63 4.40
CA LEU A 35 -1.07 5.10 4.48
C LEU A 35 0.03 6.17 4.54
N ILE A 36 -0.30 7.44 4.33
CA ILE A 36 0.67 8.54 4.47
C ILE A 36 1.28 8.53 5.88
N SER A 37 2.59 8.63 5.92
CA SER A 37 3.35 8.73 7.16
C SER A 37 4.64 9.53 6.94
N PRO A 38 5.40 9.89 8.00
CA PRO A 38 6.67 10.61 7.84
C PRO A 38 7.71 9.91 6.96
N ILE A 39 7.64 8.58 6.82
CA ILE A 39 8.55 7.77 6.00
C ILE A 39 7.94 7.41 4.63
N ALA A 40 6.66 7.69 4.42
CA ALA A 40 5.92 7.33 3.21
C ALA A 40 5.01 8.50 2.80
N PRO A 41 5.55 9.52 2.08
CA PRO A 41 4.73 10.57 1.49
C PRO A 41 3.81 9.99 0.41
N ALA A 42 2.85 10.80 -0.06
CA ALA A 42 1.77 10.34 -0.94
C ALA A 42 2.28 9.68 -2.23
N GLU A 43 3.40 10.16 -2.77
CA GLU A 43 4.06 9.64 -3.97
C GLU A 43 4.60 8.22 -3.74
N VAL A 44 5.27 7.98 -2.62
CA VAL A 44 5.77 6.64 -2.23
C VAL A 44 4.61 5.68 -2.03
N VAL A 45 3.56 6.14 -1.35
CA VAL A 45 2.34 5.34 -1.15
C VAL A 45 1.69 4.99 -2.49
N ALA A 46 1.57 5.94 -3.41
CA ALA A 46 1.00 5.68 -4.74
C ALA A 46 1.82 4.65 -5.52
N VAL A 47 3.16 4.75 -5.49
CA VAL A 47 4.04 3.74 -6.12
C VAL A 47 3.83 2.37 -5.48
N PHE A 48 3.79 2.28 -4.15
CA PHE A 48 3.48 1.04 -3.43
C PHE A 48 2.16 0.42 -3.90
N LEU A 49 1.10 1.22 -3.97
CA LEU A 49 -0.22 0.76 -4.38
C LEU A 49 -0.23 0.26 -5.83
N ASP A 50 0.61 0.80 -6.72
CA ASP A 50 0.73 0.32 -8.10
C ASP A 50 1.57 -0.98 -8.25
N THR A 51 2.21 -1.46 -7.17
CA THR A 51 3.00 -2.72 -7.20
C THR A 51 2.16 -3.99 -7.05
N ARG A 52 2.80 -5.16 -7.22
CA ARG A 52 2.22 -6.47 -6.84
C ARG A 52 1.80 -6.54 -5.37
N HIS A 53 2.49 -5.83 -4.47
CA HIS A 53 2.15 -5.80 -3.05
C HIS A 53 0.89 -4.94 -2.83
N GLY A 54 0.74 -3.86 -3.59
CA GLY A 54 -0.49 -3.07 -3.64
C GLY A 54 -1.71 -3.88 -4.09
N ARG A 55 -1.55 -4.80 -5.06
CA ARG A 55 -2.59 -5.77 -5.42
C ARG A 55 -3.01 -6.65 -4.23
N HIS A 56 -2.07 -7.23 -3.50
CA HIS A 56 -2.39 -8.06 -2.33
C HIS A 56 -3.02 -7.25 -1.19
N PHE A 57 -2.57 -6.00 -1.02
CA PHE A 57 -3.17 -5.08 -0.06
C PHE A 57 -4.62 -4.76 -0.43
N ALA A 58 -4.92 -4.55 -1.73
CA ALA A 58 -6.29 -4.37 -2.21
C ALA A 58 -7.17 -5.60 -1.94
N ASP A 59 -6.68 -6.82 -2.18
CA ASP A 59 -7.44 -8.03 -1.89
C ASP A 59 -7.92 -8.06 -0.42
N ASP A 60 -7.04 -7.72 0.54
CA ASP A 60 -7.36 -7.67 1.98
C ASP A 60 -8.31 -6.49 2.34
N VAL A 61 -8.13 -5.31 1.75
CA VAL A 61 -9.00 -4.14 1.99
C VAL A 61 -10.40 -4.38 1.42
N VAL A 62 -10.48 -4.84 0.18
CA VAL A 62 -11.76 -5.09 -0.50
C VAL A 62 -12.56 -6.17 0.23
N GLN A 63 -11.90 -7.21 0.74
CA GLN A 63 -12.58 -8.22 1.54
C GLN A 63 -13.29 -7.61 2.76
N GLN A 64 -12.62 -6.73 3.50
CA GLN A 64 -13.23 -6.06 4.66
C GLN A 64 -14.38 -5.13 4.26
N VAL A 65 -14.25 -4.41 3.14
CA VAL A 65 -15.33 -3.56 2.62
C VAL A 65 -16.55 -4.40 2.22
N GLU A 66 -16.34 -5.55 1.57
CA GLU A 66 -17.41 -6.50 1.25
C GLU A 66 -18.07 -7.08 2.52
N ASP A 67 -17.30 -7.22 3.61
CA ASP A 67 -17.81 -7.61 4.93
C ASP A 67 -18.52 -6.45 5.68
N GLY A 68 -18.65 -5.27 5.06
CA GLY A 68 -19.38 -4.12 5.59
C GLY A 68 -18.55 -3.17 6.46
N VAL A 69 -17.24 -3.34 6.53
CA VAL A 69 -16.33 -2.41 7.22
C VAL A 69 -16.22 -1.11 6.41
N ALA A 70 -16.24 0.04 7.09
CA ALA A 70 -16.07 1.33 6.43
C ALA A 70 -14.69 1.40 5.73
N THR A 71 -14.62 2.04 4.56
CA THR A 71 -13.41 2.05 3.72
C THR A 71 -12.15 2.50 4.45
N ASP A 72 -12.22 3.61 5.19
CA ASP A 72 -11.07 4.14 5.94
C ASP A 72 -10.63 3.18 7.05
N GLU A 73 -11.59 2.53 7.74
CA GLU A 73 -11.31 1.53 8.77
C GLU A 73 -10.70 0.27 8.15
N ALA A 74 -11.20 -0.19 7.00
CA ALA A 74 -10.67 -1.35 6.29
C ALA A 74 -9.19 -1.14 5.90
N VAL A 75 -8.85 0.04 5.37
CA VAL A 75 -7.46 0.44 5.07
C VAL A 75 -6.62 0.41 6.34
N ALA A 76 -7.09 1.06 7.43
CA ALA A 76 -6.36 1.13 8.69
C ALA A 76 -6.14 -0.26 9.33
N HIS A 77 -7.15 -1.12 9.33
CA HIS A 77 -7.06 -2.49 9.83
C HIS A 77 -6.08 -3.34 9.02
N THR A 78 -6.14 -3.26 7.68
CA THR A 78 -5.20 -3.98 6.81
C THR A 78 -3.77 -3.50 7.05
N ALA A 79 -3.56 -2.18 7.11
CA ALA A 79 -2.25 -1.60 7.39
C ALA A 79 -1.68 -2.04 8.74
N ALA A 80 -2.51 -2.01 9.79
CA ALA A 80 -2.13 -2.47 11.13
C ALA A 80 -1.76 -3.96 11.12
N ARG A 81 -2.56 -4.80 10.48
CA ARG A 81 -2.29 -6.24 10.33
C ARG A 81 -0.98 -6.50 9.60
N TRP A 82 -0.73 -5.82 8.48
CA TRP A 82 0.52 -5.97 7.72
C TRP A 82 1.74 -5.54 8.55
N ASN A 83 1.60 -4.49 9.36
CA ASN A 83 2.66 -4.04 10.26
C ASN A 83 2.92 -4.99 11.46
N GLN A 84 2.09 -6.01 11.69
CA GLN A 84 2.41 -7.09 12.63
C GLN A 84 3.41 -8.10 12.04
N TRP A 85 3.53 -8.16 10.71
CA TRP A 85 4.51 -8.99 10.03
C TRP A 85 5.88 -8.30 9.96
N ARG A 86 6.89 -9.07 9.57
CA ARG A 86 8.28 -8.61 9.47
C ARG A 86 8.74 -8.68 8.02
N LEU A 87 9.47 -7.66 7.59
CA LEU A 87 10.01 -7.54 6.22
C LEU A 87 10.79 -8.80 5.78
N GLY A 88 11.55 -9.38 6.71
CA GLY A 88 12.36 -10.57 6.45
C GLY A 88 13.68 -10.23 5.75
N ARG A 89 14.58 -11.23 5.69
CA ARG A 89 15.96 -11.02 5.21
C ARG A 89 16.06 -10.83 3.70
N GLU A 90 15.15 -11.46 2.95
CA GLU A 90 15.20 -11.44 1.49
C GLU A 90 14.90 -10.05 0.94
N LEU A 91 13.82 -9.43 1.40
CA LEU A 91 13.43 -8.07 0.99
C LEU A 91 14.37 -7.00 1.56
N ALA A 92 14.90 -7.20 2.77
CA ALA A 92 15.88 -6.28 3.34
C ALA A 92 17.26 -6.35 2.66
N ARG A 93 17.53 -7.37 1.83
CA ARG A 93 18.86 -7.61 1.25
C ARG A 93 19.26 -6.48 0.30
N GLY A 94 20.42 -5.88 0.55
CA GLY A 94 20.93 -4.77 -0.26
C GLY A 94 20.43 -3.40 0.19
N THR A 95 19.55 -3.36 1.19
CA THR A 95 19.12 -2.14 1.87
C THR A 95 19.86 -1.98 3.19
N HIS A 96 19.71 -0.82 3.84
CA HIS A 96 20.18 -0.62 5.20
C HIS A 96 19.15 -1.04 6.27
N LEU A 97 18.00 -1.57 5.86
CA LEU A 97 16.88 -1.87 6.75
C LEU A 97 17.11 -3.15 7.56
N PRO A 98 16.78 -3.16 8.86
CA PRO A 98 16.71 -4.39 9.63
C PRO A 98 15.62 -5.33 9.07
N ALA A 99 15.90 -6.63 8.97
CA ALA A 99 14.90 -7.63 8.58
C ALA A 99 13.69 -7.72 9.55
N SER A 100 13.78 -7.11 10.73
CA SER A 100 12.74 -7.05 11.77
C SER A 100 11.83 -5.82 11.68
N VAL A 101 12.03 -4.90 10.72
CA VAL A 101 11.10 -3.78 10.56
C VAL A 101 9.69 -4.29 10.20
N PRO A 102 8.63 -3.57 10.60
CA PRO A 102 7.27 -3.88 10.17
C PRO A 102 7.19 -4.02 8.65
N TYR A 103 6.46 -5.01 8.15
CA TYR A 103 6.48 -5.39 6.73
C TYR A 103 6.06 -4.23 5.81
N LEU A 104 4.92 -3.59 6.08
CA LEU A 104 4.42 -2.49 5.25
C LEU A 104 5.35 -1.27 5.30
N ALA A 105 5.80 -0.87 6.50
CA ALA A 105 6.78 0.22 6.64
C ALA A 105 8.07 -0.05 5.87
N GLY A 106 8.60 -1.28 5.96
CA GLY A 106 9.80 -1.67 5.23
C GLY A 106 9.63 -1.66 3.71
N LEU A 107 8.47 -2.08 3.19
CA LEU A 107 8.17 -1.96 1.75
C LEU A 107 8.14 -0.50 1.30
N MET A 108 7.57 0.41 2.09
CA MET A 108 7.53 1.83 1.77
C MET A 108 8.92 2.46 1.76
N GLU A 109 9.78 2.13 2.73
CA GLU A 109 11.16 2.61 2.76
C GLU A 109 11.98 2.07 1.58
N ILE A 110 11.80 0.81 1.18
CA ILE A 110 12.45 0.27 -0.02
C ILE A 110 12.07 1.07 -1.26
N ILE A 111 10.77 1.34 -1.44
CA ILE A 111 10.29 2.12 -2.57
C ILE A 111 10.84 3.54 -2.53
N ALA A 112 10.87 4.18 -1.36
CA ALA A 112 11.44 5.51 -1.21
C ALA A 112 12.92 5.55 -1.64
N LEU A 113 13.72 4.55 -1.24
CA LEU A 113 15.12 4.42 -1.65
C LEU A 113 15.26 4.23 -3.17
N GLU A 114 14.45 3.35 -3.77
CA GLU A 114 14.45 3.11 -5.22
C GLU A 114 14.07 4.39 -6.00
N MET A 115 13.17 5.21 -5.46
CA MET A 115 12.77 6.49 -6.07
C MET A 115 13.84 7.57 -5.97
N GLU A 116 14.68 7.56 -4.93
CA GLU A 116 15.80 8.51 -4.78
C GLU A 116 16.96 8.22 -5.75
N GLU A 117 17.10 6.96 -6.19
CA GLU A 117 18.13 6.50 -7.12
C GLU A 117 17.75 6.64 -8.62
N ALA A 118 16.48 6.94 -8.92
CA ALA A 118 15.90 7.02 -10.27
C ALA A 118 16.00 8.41 -10.91
#